data_AF-A0A848TRF9-F1
#
_entry.id   AF-A0A848TRF9-F1
#
_cell.length_a   1.000
_cell.length_b   1.000
_cell.length_c   1.000
_cell.angle_alpha   90.00
_cell.angle_beta   90.00
_cell.angle_gamma   90.00
#
_symmetry.space_group_name_H-M   'P 1'
#
loop_
_entity.id
_entity.type
_entity.pdbx_description
1 polymer ?
#
loop_
_entity_poly.entity_id
_entity_poly.type
_entity_poly.pdbx_seq_one_letter_code
_entity_poly.pdbx_strand_id
1 'polypeptide(L)' 'MNYLASIGSYAIMIKEVFRKPTKWRIMKSLILKEIDELIFGSLGILIFISFFIGG' A
#
# COMPACT_ATOMS: atom_id res chain seq x y z
N MET A 1 24.00 -0.20 13.93
CA MET A 1 23.19 -1.03 14.86
C MET A 1 21.70 -0.66 14.89
N ASN A 2 21.25 0.47 14.31
CA ASN A 2 19.83 0.85 14.31
C ASN A 2 18.99 0.18 13.22
N TYR A 3 19.59 -0.23 12.10
CA TYR A 3 18.83 -0.83 10.98
C TYR A 3 18.18 -2.18 11.34
N LEU A 4 18.89 -3.05 12.06
CA LEU A 4 18.36 -4.34 12.52
C LEU A 4 17.19 -4.16 13.49
N ALA A 5 17.29 -3.18 14.39
CA ALA A 5 16.20 -2.83 15.29
C ALA A 5 14.98 -2.28 14.51
N SER A 6 15.20 -1.38 13.54
CA SER A 6 14.12 -0.85 12.70
C SER A 6 13.43 -1.95 11.88
N ILE A 7 14.19 -2.86 11.27
CA ILE A 7 13.63 -4.00 10.52
C ILE A 7 12.79 -4.89 11.46
N GLY A 8 13.29 -5.16 12.66
CA GLY A 8 12.55 -5.90 13.68
C GLY A 8 11.24 -5.20 14.07
N SER A 9 11.25 -3.89 14.27
CA SER A 9 10.05 -3.10 14.59
C SER A 9 9.01 -3.11 13.47
N TYR A 10 9.43 -2.98 12.20
CA TYR A 10 8.51 -3.09 11.06
C TYR A 10 7.91 -4.49 10.93
N ALA A 11 8.70 -5.55 11.13
CA ALA A 11 8.19 -6.92 11.10
C ALA A 11 7.14 -7.18 12.19
N ILE A 12 7.35 -6.62 13.40
CA ILE A 12 6.38 -6.71 14.50
C ILE A 12 5.09 -5.94 14.15
N MET A 13 5.20 -4.72 13.60
CA MET A 13 4.06 -3.92 13.17
C MET A 13 3.18 -4.67 12.16
N ILE A 14 3.80 -5.26 11.13
CA ILE A 14 3.08 -6.04 10.11
C ILE A 14 2.33 -7.21 10.77
N LYS A 15 3.00 -7.96 11.65
CA LYS A 15 2.37 -9.06 12.40
C LYS A 15 1.18 -8.60 13.24
N GLU A 16 1.25 -7.40 13.81
CA GLU A 16 0.18 -6.85 14.65
C GLU A 16 -1.05 -6.42 13.85
N VAL A 17 -0.85 -5.84 12.66
CA VAL A 17 -1.92 -5.49 11.71
C VAL A 17 -2.73 -6.72 11.32
N PHE A 18 -2.06 -7.85 11.03
CA PHE A 18 -2.75 -9.09 10.69
C PHE A 18 -3.44 -9.76 11.88
N ARG A 19 -2.99 -9.51 13.12
CA ARG A 19 -3.55 -10.13 14.33
C ARG A 19 -4.82 -9.44 14.86
N LYS A 20 -5.00 -8.15 14.54
CA LYS A 20 -6.20 -7.37 14.90
C LYS A 20 -6.88 -6.82 13.64
N PRO A 21 -7.45 -7.69 12.78
CA PRO A 21 -8.12 -7.22 11.58
C PRO A 21 -9.31 -6.33 11.98
N THR A 22 -9.38 -5.13 11.40
CA THR A 22 -10.59 -4.31 11.44
C THR A 22 -11.76 -5.07 10.82
N LYS A 23 -13.00 -4.75 11.22
CA LYS A 23 -14.22 -5.36 10.65
C LYS A 23 -14.11 -5.42 9.12
N TRP A 24 -14.22 -6.62 8.55
CA TRP A 24 -14.02 -6.88 7.11
C TRP A 24 -14.78 -5.92 6.19
N ARG A 25 -16.00 -5.55 6.57
CA ARG A 25 -16.85 -4.59 5.84
C ARG A 25 -16.21 -3.21 5.70
N ILE A 26 -15.56 -2.72 6.76
CA ILE A 26 -14.91 -1.40 6.79
C ILE A 26 -13.58 -1.48 6.04
N MET A 27 -12.80 -2.54 6.27
CA MET A 27 -11.51 -2.74 5.62
C MET A 27 -11.65 -2.83 4.09
N LYS A 28 -12.65 -3.55 3.58
CA LYS A 28 -12.93 -3.61 2.14
C LYS A 28 -13.24 -2.23 1.56
N SER A 29 -14.02 -1.41 2.27
CA SER A 29 -14.32 -0.04 1.84
C SER A 29 -13.08 0.86 1.81
N LEU A 30 -12.19 0.71 2.80
CA LEU A 30 -10.93 1.45 2.88
C LEU A 30 -9.97 1.07 1.75
N ILE A 31 -9.81 -0.24 1.49
CA ILE A 31 -8.95 -0.74 0.40
C ILE A 31 -9.46 -0.26 -0.96
N LEU A 32 -10.77 -0.29 -1.20
CA LEU A 32 -11.34 0.21 -2.46
C LEU A 32 -11.10 1.72 -2.65
N LYS A 33 -11.17 2.49 -1.56
CA LYS A 33 -10.86 3.92 -1.59
C LYS A 33 -9.39 4.19 -1.87
N GLU A 34 -8.47 3.45 -1.23
CA GLU A 34 -7.03 3.56 -1.52
C GLU A 34 -6.68 3.14 -2.95
N ILE A 35 -7.33 2.10 -3.48
CA ILE A 35 -7.17 1.71 -4.89
C ILE A 35 -7.60 2.87 -5.80
N ASP A 36 -8.72 3.52 -5.50
CA ASP A 36 -9.21 4.65 -6.27
C ASP A 36 -8.20 5.82 -6.25
N GLU A 37 -7.82 6.27 -5.06
CA GLU A 37 -6.90 7.40 -4.87
C GLU A 37 -5.49 7.11 -5.43
N LEU A 38 -4.96 5.90 -5.24
CA LEU A 38 -3.60 5.55 -5.68
C LEU A 38 -3.55 5.21 -7.16
N ILE A 39 -4.40 4.31 -7.65
CA ILE A 39 -4.36 3.88 -9.06
C ILE A 39 -4.91 5.00 -9.94
N PHE A 40 -6.15 5.44 -9.72
CA PHE A 40 -6.76 6.42 -10.60
C PHE A 40 -6.13 7.80 -10.45
N GLY A 41 -5.69 8.17 -9.24
CA GLY A 41 -4.91 9.39 -9.02
C GLY A 41 -3.53 9.39 -9.69
N SER A 42 -2.93 8.22 -9.96
CA SER A 42 -1.63 8.11 -10.64
C SER A 42 -1.72 7.69 -12.11
N LEU A 43 -2.92 7.41 -12.64
CA LEU A 43 -3.12 6.92 -14.01
C LEU A 43 -2.46 7.82 -15.07
N GLY A 44 -2.47 9.14 -14.89
CA GLY A 44 -1.83 10.07 -15.83
C GLY A 44 -0.32 9.84 -15.98
N ILE A 45 0.37 9.60 -14.85
CA ILE A 45 1.80 9.29 -14.85
C ILE A 45 2.06 7.88 -15.36
N LEU A 46 1.23 6.90 -14.98
CA LEU A 46 1.32 5.53 -15.50
C LEU A 46 1.21 5.51 -17.03
N ILE A 47 0.21 6.19 -17.60
CA ILE A 47 0.03 6.31 -19.06
C ILE A 47 1.22 7.02 -19.70
N PHE A 48 1.70 8.11 -19.10
CA PHE A 48 2.87 8.83 -19.59
C PHE A 48 4.11 7.92 -19.63
N ILE A 49 4.45 7.28 -18.52
CA ILE A 49 5.59 6.35 -18.45
C ILE A 49 5.42 5.20 -19.45
N SER A 50 4.25 4.55 -19.50
CA SER A 50 4.01 3.43 -20.41
C SER A 50 4.15 3.81 -21.88
N PHE A 51 3.74 5.02 -22.27
CA PHE A 51 3.87 5.51 -23.64
C PHE A 51 5.31 5.87 -24.02
N PHE A 52 6.06 6.49 -23.10
CA PHE A 52 7.42 7.01 -23.38
C PHE A 52 8.55 6.00 -23.13
N ILE A 53 8.36 5.02 -22.24
CA ILE A 53 9.34 3.94 -21.98
C ILE A 53 9.04 2.67 -22.77
N GLY A 54 7.77 2.41 -23.08
CA GLY A 54 7.34 1.20 -23.80
C GLY A 54 7.22 1.36 -25.32
N GLY A 55 7.31 2.59 -25.84
CA GLY A 55 7.34 2.92 -27.27
C GLY A 55 8.74 2.88 -27.86
#